data_AF-A0A939Z198-F1
#
_entry.id   AF-A0A939Z198-F1
#
_cell.length_a   1.000
_cell.length_b   1.000
_cell.length_c   1.000
_cell.angle_alpha   90.00
_cell.angle_beta   90.00
_cell.angle_gamma   90.00
#
_symmetry.space_group_name_H-M   'P 1'
#
loop_
_entity.id
_entity.type
_entity.pdbx_description
1 polymer ?
#
loop_
_entity_poly.entity_id
_entity_poly.type
_entity_poly.pdbx_seq_one_letter_code
_entity_poly.pdbx_strand_id
1 'polypeptide(L)'
;MQRYDRGKAVSYARTWALHRNPAFGNFSGLGGDCANFASQCLWAGWNRRMASQWYYRSMDDRTPSWSGVKFLRRWLLEAGRAEICDLGEAEAGDVIFLWNGSRYYHTLVVLRPGGDPLVAAHTHDALNRPVSDYGPVAREALHVL
;
A
#
# COMPACT_ATOMS: atom_id res chain seq x y z
N MET A 1 -19.88 10.30 -4.56
CA MET A 1 -18.55 9.85 -4.10
C MET A 1 -17.77 9.34 -5.30
N GLN A 2 -16.51 9.71 -5.47
CA GLN A 2 -15.72 9.27 -6.63
C GLN A 2 -15.08 7.91 -6.31
N ARG A 3 -15.34 6.93 -7.18
CA ARG A 3 -14.99 5.51 -7.03
C ARG A 3 -13.48 5.28 -7.14
N TYR A 4 -12.92 4.37 -6.34
CA TYR A 4 -11.56 3.87 -6.48
C TYR A 4 -11.39 3.05 -7.77
N ASP A 5 -10.38 3.39 -8.57
CA ASP A 5 -10.01 2.66 -9.78
C ASP A 5 -8.89 1.66 -9.47
N ARG A 6 -9.29 0.44 -9.12
CA ARG A 6 -8.39 -0.68 -8.84
C ARG A 6 -7.40 -0.95 -9.97
N GLY A 7 -7.84 -0.81 -11.22
CA GLY A 7 -7.01 -1.04 -12.41
C GLY A 7 -5.83 -0.06 -12.48
N LYS A 8 -6.06 1.22 -12.17
CA LYS A 8 -5.00 2.23 -12.10
C LYS A 8 -4.01 1.97 -10.98
N ALA A 9 -4.48 1.56 -9.80
CA ALA A 9 -3.60 1.22 -8.68
C ALA A 9 -2.69 0.04 -9.03
N VAL A 10 -3.25 -1.04 -9.60
CA VAL A 10 -2.50 -2.22 -10.04
C VAL A 10 -1.53 -1.88 -11.17
N SER A 11 -1.96 -1.11 -12.17
CA SER A 11 -1.08 -0.68 -13.28
C SER A 11 0.10 0.15 -12.77
N TYR A 12 -0.15 1.05 -11.81
CA TYR A 12 0.90 1.83 -11.18
C TYR A 12 1.87 0.92 -10.43
N ALA A 13 1.36 0.00 -9.61
CA ALA A 13 2.16 -0.94 -8.86
C ALA A 13 3.05 -1.79 -9.78
N ARG A 14 2.49 -2.32 -10.88
CA ARG A 14 3.26 -3.10 -11.87
C ARG A 14 4.34 -2.30 -12.56
N THR A 15 4.10 -1.01 -12.78
CA THR A 15 5.11 -0.12 -13.36
C THR A 15 6.24 0.07 -12.36
N TRP A 16 5.94 0.53 -11.15
CA TRP A 16 6.97 1.05 -10.23
C TRP A 16 7.46 0.06 -9.17
N ALA A 17 6.95 -1.17 -9.08
CA ALA A 17 7.38 -2.12 -8.04
C ALA A 17 8.89 -2.38 -8.00
N LEU A 18 9.57 -2.26 -9.14
CA LEU A 18 11.01 -2.56 -9.30
C LEU A 18 11.88 -1.31 -9.50
N HIS A 19 11.31 -0.11 -9.45
CA HIS A 19 12.05 1.15 -9.63
C HIS A 19 11.29 2.34 -9.06
N ARG A 20 11.98 3.41 -8.69
CA ARG A 20 11.34 4.56 -8.01
C ARG A 20 10.76 5.55 -9.00
N ASN A 21 9.53 6.00 -8.76
CA ASN A 21 8.94 7.10 -9.52
C ASN A 21 9.64 8.41 -9.14
N PRO A 22 10.33 9.10 -10.08
CA PRO A 22 11.05 10.33 -9.78
C PRO A 22 10.17 11.49 -9.31
N ALA A 23 8.84 11.40 -9.50
CA ALA A 23 7.89 12.37 -8.94
C ALA A 23 7.76 12.28 -7.41
N PHE A 24 8.24 11.20 -6.80
CA PHE A 24 8.18 10.98 -5.36
C PHE A 24 9.58 10.71 -4.82
N GLY A 25 9.82 11.13 -3.59
CA GLY A 25 11.09 10.90 -2.92
C GLY A 25 11.37 9.41 -2.70
N ASN A 26 12.66 9.07 -2.78
CA ASN A 26 13.14 7.72 -2.54
C ASN A 26 13.40 7.51 -1.04
N PHE A 27 12.67 6.57 -0.44
CA PHE A 27 12.78 6.21 0.99
C PHE A 27 13.60 4.94 1.24
N SER A 28 14.24 4.39 0.20
CA SER A 28 15.07 3.20 0.34
C SER A 28 16.17 3.40 1.38
N GLY A 29 16.29 2.46 2.32
CA GLY A 29 17.23 2.54 3.44
C GLY A 29 16.84 3.48 4.60
N LEU A 30 15.85 4.36 4.40
CA LEU A 30 15.38 5.32 5.43
C LEU A 30 14.19 4.79 6.25
N GLY A 31 13.58 3.69 5.79
CA GLY A 31 12.31 3.20 6.30
C GLY A 31 11.10 3.93 5.71
N GLY A 32 9.95 3.27 5.68
CA GLY A 32 8.70 3.86 5.16
C GLY A 32 8.50 3.75 3.64
N ASP A 33 9.46 3.22 2.88
CA ASP A 33 9.35 3.08 1.41
C ASP A 33 8.17 2.20 0.98
N CYS A 34 7.85 1.16 1.75
CA CYS A 34 6.67 0.34 1.49
C CYS A 34 5.35 1.13 1.60
N ALA A 35 5.21 1.97 2.62
CA ALA A 35 4.03 2.82 2.79
C ALA A 35 3.99 3.94 1.76
N ASN A 36 5.13 4.55 1.43
CA ASN A 36 5.23 5.52 0.35
C ASN A 36 4.78 4.91 -0.99
N PHE A 37 5.23 3.70 -1.32
CA PHE A 37 4.83 2.98 -2.52
C PHE A 37 3.33 2.63 -2.53
N ALA A 38 2.82 2.05 -1.43
CA ALA A 38 1.40 1.76 -1.31
C ALA A 38 0.56 3.04 -1.48
N SER A 39 0.98 4.14 -0.87
CA SER A 39 0.32 5.43 -1.01
C SER A 39 0.33 5.94 -2.47
N GLN A 40 1.43 5.76 -3.21
CA GLN A 40 1.46 6.10 -4.63
C GLN A 40 0.49 5.25 -5.47
N CYS A 41 0.36 3.96 -5.17
CA CYS A 41 -0.59 3.07 -5.84
C CYS A 41 -2.04 3.51 -5.57
N LEU A 42 -2.36 3.76 -4.30
CA LEU A 42 -3.64 4.30 -3.87
C LEU A 42 -3.94 5.66 -4.52
N TRP A 43 -2.93 6.52 -4.62
CA TRP A 43 -3.03 7.84 -5.27
C TRP A 43 -3.37 7.69 -6.75
N ALA A 44 -2.73 6.75 -7.45
CA ALA A 44 -3.09 6.43 -8.82
C ALA A 44 -4.53 5.92 -8.94
N GLY A 45 -4.97 5.06 -8.02
CA GLY A 45 -6.33 4.51 -7.98
C GLY A 45 -7.42 5.53 -7.65
N TRP A 46 -7.15 6.52 -6.79
CA TRP A 46 -8.06 7.66 -6.54
C TRP A 46 -7.83 8.83 -7.50
N ASN A 47 -7.41 8.55 -8.74
CA ASN A 47 -7.25 9.54 -9.80
C ASN A 47 -6.35 10.72 -9.41
N ARG A 48 -5.23 10.41 -8.77
CA ARG A 48 -4.18 11.36 -8.36
C ARG A 48 -4.62 12.41 -7.35
N ARG A 49 -5.68 12.13 -6.59
CA ARG A 49 -6.18 13.00 -5.52
C ARG A 49 -5.55 12.62 -4.18
N MET A 50 -5.18 13.64 -3.41
CA MET A 50 -4.72 13.52 -2.03
C MET A 50 -5.78 14.07 -1.08
N ALA A 51 -5.59 13.82 0.22
CA ALA A 51 -6.43 14.37 1.29
C ALA A 51 -5.56 15.18 2.27
N SER A 52 -6.17 16.08 3.04
CA SER A 52 -5.46 16.89 4.04
C SER A 52 -4.71 16.04 5.07
N GLN A 53 -5.25 14.86 5.40
CA GLN A 53 -4.65 13.91 6.34
C GLN A 53 -3.87 12.77 5.64
N TRP A 54 -3.68 12.83 4.32
CA TRP A 54 -2.90 11.88 3.53
C TRP A 54 -2.41 12.55 2.24
N TYR A 55 -1.19 13.09 2.28
CA TYR A 55 -0.60 13.78 1.14
C TYR A 55 0.93 13.67 1.11
N TYR A 56 1.48 13.93 -0.07
CA TYR A 56 2.90 14.12 -0.32
C TYR A 56 3.13 15.30 -1.24
N ARG A 57 3.99 16.23 -0.84
CA ARG A 57 4.47 17.34 -1.69
C ARG A 57 5.98 17.31 -1.83
N SER A 58 6.69 16.93 -0.77
CA SER A 58 8.14 16.72 -0.79
C SER A 58 8.60 15.74 0.30
N MET A 59 9.91 15.48 0.35
CA MET A 59 10.54 14.74 1.44
C MET A 59 10.48 15.45 2.81
N ASP A 60 10.08 16.71 2.86
CA ASP A 60 9.93 17.45 4.12
C ASP A 60 8.48 17.88 4.36
N ASP A 61 7.64 17.91 3.32
CA ASP A 61 6.21 18.24 3.38
C ASP A 61 5.36 17.05 2.93
N ARG A 62 5.04 16.16 3.88
CA ARG A 62 4.13 15.03 3.72
C ARG A 62 3.51 14.63 5.06
N THR A 63 2.39 13.92 5.02
CA THR A 63 1.80 13.38 6.25
C THR A 63 2.47 12.07 6.69
N PRO A 64 2.48 11.77 8.00
CA PRO A 64 2.89 10.46 8.49
C PRO A 64 2.10 9.30 7.87
N SER A 65 0.82 9.52 7.54
CA SER A 65 -0.05 8.56 6.87
C SER A 65 0.37 8.25 5.43
N TRP A 66 1.14 9.11 4.76
CA TRP A 66 1.64 8.84 3.42
C TRP A 66 2.80 7.83 3.44
N SER A 67 3.75 8.00 4.36
CA SER A 67 5.01 7.24 4.36
C SER A 67 5.19 6.30 5.56
N GLY A 68 4.23 6.22 6.47
CA GLY A 68 4.32 5.41 7.69
C GLY A 68 3.24 4.32 7.74
N VAL A 69 3.65 3.05 7.82
CA VAL A 69 2.77 1.87 7.76
C VAL A 69 1.60 1.96 8.75
N LYS A 70 1.89 2.20 10.04
CA LYS A 70 0.87 2.34 11.09
C LYS A 70 -0.11 3.48 10.81
N PHE A 71 0.40 4.61 10.33
CA PHE A 71 -0.41 5.81 10.09
C PHE A 71 -1.26 5.68 8.83
N LEU A 72 -0.72 5.05 7.78
CA LEU A 72 -1.46 4.74 6.55
C LEU A 72 -2.66 3.84 6.86
N ARG A 73 -2.42 2.72 7.55
CA ARG A 73 -3.47 1.79 7.99
C ARG A 73 -4.56 2.52 8.77
N ARG A 74 -4.16 3.30 9.79
CA ARG A 74 -5.09 4.05 10.64
C ARG A 74 -5.93 5.02 9.82
N TRP A 75 -5.30 5.81 8.95
CA TRP A 75 -5.99 6.78 8.11
C TRP A 75 -6.99 6.13 7.16
N LEU A 76 -6.64 5.01 6.52
CA LEU A 76 -7.54 4.28 5.62
C LEU A 76 -8.86 3.89 6.31
N LEU A 77 -8.76 3.38 7.53
CA LEU A 77 -9.91 2.97 8.33
C LEU A 77 -10.70 4.18 8.84
N GLU A 78 -10.03 5.15 9.47
CA GLU A 78 -10.70 6.32 10.08
C GLU A 78 -11.35 7.24 9.04
N ALA A 79 -10.79 7.31 7.82
CA ALA A 79 -11.34 8.10 6.73
C ALA A 79 -12.46 7.38 5.95
N GLY A 80 -12.81 6.14 6.32
CA GLY A 80 -13.79 5.33 5.58
C GLY A 80 -13.36 5.05 4.14
N ARG A 81 -12.04 4.88 3.92
CA ARG A 81 -11.42 4.62 2.60
C ARG A 81 -11.09 3.16 2.39
N ALA A 82 -11.06 2.39 3.47
CA ALA A 82 -10.94 0.95 3.40
C ALA A 82 -11.63 0.32 4.62
N GLU A 83 -11.95 -0.96 4.50
CA GLU A 83 -12.49 -1.80 5.56
C GLU A 83 -11.63 -3.05 5.72
N ILE A 84 -11.59 -3.63 6.93
CA ILE A 84 -10.87 -4.89 7.16
C ILE A 84 -11.64 -6.00 6.45
N CYS A 85 -10.94 -6.84 5.69
CA CYS A 85 -11.50 -8.03 5.05
C CYS A 85 -10.63 -9.26 5.30
N ASP A 86 -11.21 -10.42 5.02
CA ASP A 86 -10.44 -11.66 5.02
C ASP A 86 -9.44 -11.66 3.84
N LEU A 87 -8.27 -12.26 4.05
CA LEU A 87 -7.22 -12.31 3.02
C LEU A 87 -7.71 -12.97 1.72
N GLY A 88 -8.63 -13.94 1.82
CA GLY A 88 -9.24 -14.61 0.68
C GLY A 88 -10.28 -13.76 -0.07
N GLU A 89 -10.77 -12.69 0.54
CA GLU A 89 -11.71 -11.73 -0.04
C GLU A 89 -11.02 -10.50 -0.62
N ALA A 90 -9.71 -10.35 -0.37
CA ALA A 90 -8.92 -9.25 -0.90
C ALA A 90 -9.00 -9.23 -2.44
N GLU A 91 -9.19 -8.04 -3.00
CA GLU A 91 -9.24 -7.80 -4.44
C GLU A 91 -7.94 -7.16 -4.95
N ALA A 92 -7.76 -7.15 -6.27
CA ALA A 92 -6.66 -6.40 -6.86
C ALA A 92 -6.78 -4.90 -6.51
N GLY A 93 -5.65 -4.28 -6.16
CA GLY A 93 -5.60 -2.89 -5.69
C GLY A 93 -5.90 -2.72 -4.20
N ASP A 94 -6.25 -3.77 -3.47
CA ASP A 94 -6.30 -3.74 -2.00
C ASP A 94 -4.88 -3.73 -1.40
N VAL A 95 -4.82 -3.49 -0.10
CA VAL A 95 -3.55 -3.43 0.64
C VAL A 95 -3.53 -4.44 1.78
N ILE A 96 -2.37 -5.03 2.02
CA ILE A 96 -2.16 -5.97 3.13
C ILE A 96 -1.11 -5.38 4.07
N PHE A 97 -1.37 -5.41 5.36
CA PHE A 97 -0.45 -4.98 6.41
C PHE A 97 0.12 -6.19 7.14
N LEU A 98 1.44 -6.25 7.27
CA LEU A 98 2.13 -7.30 8.02
C LEU A 98 2.35 -6.87 9.48
N TRP A 99 2.04 -7.77 10.40
CA TRP A 99 2.17 -7.57 11.84
C TRP A 99 3.05 -8.66 12.47
N ASN A 100 3.88 -8.26 13.43
CA ASN A 100 4.90 -9.12 14.03
C ASN A 100 4.66 -9.43 15.52
N GLY A 101 3.44 -9.25 16.04
CA GLY A 101 3.16 -9.37 17.48
C GLY A 101 3.15 -8.03 18.23
N SER A 102 3.79 -7.00 17.70
CA SER A 102 3.96 -5.70 18.39
C SER A 102 3.53 -4.51 17.56
N ARG A 103 3.84 -4.51 16.26
CA ARG A 103 3.55 -3.39 15.36
C ARG A 103 3.31 -3.84 13.93
N TYR A 104 2.53 -3.03 13.20
CA TYR A 104 2.51 -3.07 11.74
C TYR A 104 3.82 -2.49 11.21
N TYR A 105 4.57 -3.29 10.45
CA TYR A 105 5.92 -2.93 10.02
C TYR A 105 6.10 -2.92 8.50
N HIS A 106 5.19 -3.53 7.76
CA HIS A 106 5.24 -3.58 6.31
C HIS A 106 3.83 -3.51 5.71
N THR A 107 3.75 -3.00 4.48
CA THR A 107 2.51 -2.94 3.70
C THR A 107 2.78 -3.36 2.26
N LEU A 108 1.82 -4.05 1.69
CA LEU A 108 1.86 -4.72 0.39
C LEU A 108 0.65 -4.28 -0.43
N VAL A 109 0.79 -4.20 -1.75
CA VAL A 109 -0.32 -3.91 -2.68
C VAL A 109 -0.70 -5.20 -3.40
N VAL A 110 -1.97 -5.59 -3.36
CA VAL A 110 -2.47 -6.80 -4.03
C VAL A 110 -2.53 -6.58 -5.54
N LEU A 111 -1.82 -7.41 -6.31
CA LEU A 111 -1.83 -7.39 -7.77
C LEU A 111 -2.76 -8.44 -8.36
N ARG A 112 -2.82 -9.61 -7.71
CA ARG A 112 -3.67 -10.73 -8.11
C ARG A 112 -4.23 -11.40 -6.86
N PRO A 113 -5.55 -11.43 -6.67
CA PRO A 113 -6.18 -12.09 -5.54
C PRO A 113 -6.12 -13.62 -5.67
N GLY A 114 -6.56 -14.33 -4.63
CA GLY A 114 -6.58 -15.80 -4.53
C GLY A 114 -6.20 -16.27 -3.14
N GLY A 115 -6.11 -17.59 -2.93
CA GLY A 115 -5.75 -18.16 -1.62
C GLY A 115 -4.34 -17.76 -1.13
N ASP A 116 -3.42 -17.50 -2.06
CA ASP A 116 -2.12 -16.88 -1.81
C ASP A 116 -1.93 -15.70 -2.78
N PRO A 117 -2.41 -14.50 -2.42
CA PRO A 117 -2.37 -13.34 -3.29
C PRO A 117 -0.95 -12.99 -3.73
N LEU A 118 -0.80 -12.55 -4.99
CA LEU A 118 0.45 -11.94 -5.43
C LEU A 118 0.44 -10.45 -5.16
N VAL A 119 1.55 -9.96 -4.63
CA VAL A 119 1.69 -8.58 -4.19
C VAL A 119 2.85 -7.85 -4.87
N ALA A 120 2.84 -6.52 -4.72
CA ALA A 120 3.98 -5.65 -4.94
C ALA A 120 4.34 -4.86 -3.67
N ALA A 121 5.62 -4.57 -3.48
CA ALA A 121 6.13 -3.71 -2.41
C ALA A 121 7.57 -3.22 -2.69
N HIS A 122 7.95 -2.06 -2.19
CA HIS A 122 9.34 -1.56 -2.30
C HIS A 122 10.34 -2.14 -1.28
N THR A 123 9.91 -2.98 -0.33
CA THR A 123 10.87 -3.65 0.56
C THR A 123 11.44 -4.87 -0.17
N HIS A 124 12.73 -4.79 -0.52
CA HIS A 124 13.41 -5.72 -1.43
C HIS A 124 12.83 -5.75 -2.86
N ASP A 125 12.13 -4.70 -3.29
CA ASP A 125 11.55 -4.56 -4.64
C ASP A 125 10.83 -5.84 -5.12
N ALA A 126 9.66 -6.08 -4.52
CA ALA A 126 8.82 -7.23 -4.83
C ALA A 126 7.80 -6.89 -5.92
N LEU A 127 7.76 -7.71 -6.97
CA LEU A 127 6.72 -7.71 -8.00
C LEU A 127 6.21 -9.14 -8.19
N ASN A 128 4.88 -9.33 -8.14
CA ASN A 128 4.25 -10.65 -8.27
C ASN A 128 4.76 -11.67 -7.21
N ARG A 129 5.15 -11.20 -6.02
CA ARG A 129 5.61 -12.07 -4.93
C ARG A 129 4.40 -12.65 -4.20
N PRO A 130 4.32 -13.98 -3.96
CA PRO A 130 3.30 -14.56 -3.09
C PRO A 130 3.36 -13.97 -1.68
N VAL A 131 2.21 -13.74 -1.03
CA VAL A 131 2.19 -13.20 0.33
C VAL A 131 2.72 -14.20 1.35
N SER A 132 2.66 -15.50 1.04
CA SER A 132 3.27 -16.58 1.83
C SER A 132 4.79 -16.46 1.97
N ASP A 133 5.49 -15.91 0.97
CA ASP A 133 6.96 -15.73 0.97
C ASP A 133 7.47 -14.74 2.04
N TYR A 134 6.57 -14.00 2.71
CA TYR A 134 6.91 -13.15 3.85
C TYR A 134 7.02 -13.93 5.17
N GLY A 135 6.86 -15.26 5.11
CA GLY A 135 6.96 -16.16 6.24
C GLY A 135 5.69 -16.23 7.10
N PRO A 136 5.74 -16.91 8.25
CA PRO A 136 4.61 -17.09 9.15
C PRO A 136 4.35 -15.80 9.98
N VAL A 137 3.98 -14.72 9.29
CA VAL A 137 3.62 -13.43 9.90
C VAL A 137 2.12 -13.22 9.82
N ALA A 138 1.55 -12.51 10.81
CA ALA A 138 0.15 -12.16 10.73
C ALA A 138 -0.06 -11.11 9.63
N ARG A 139 -1.22 -11.20 8.96
CA ARG A 139 -1.58 -10.39 7.80
C ARG A 139 -2.98 -9.85 8.04
N GLU A 140 -3.16 -8.57 7.75
CA GLU A 140 -4.48 -7.94 7.76
C GLU A 140 -4.69 -7.28 6.40
N ALA A 141 -5.71 -7.75 5.66
CA ALA A 141 -6.09 -7.17 4.40
C ALA A 141 -7.09 -6.04 4.65
N LEU A 142 -6.92 -4.92 3.93
CA LEU A 142 -7.92 -3.88 3.86
C LEU A 142 -8.48 -3.78 2.44
N HIS A 143 -9.79 -3.97 2.33
CA HIS A 143 -10.56 -3.73 1.12
C HIS A 143 -10.74 -2.24 0.88
N VAL A 144 -10.20 -1.71 -0.22
CA VAL A 144 -10.21 -0.27 -0.53
C VAL A 144 -11.49 0.11 -1.26
N LEU A 145 -12.14 1.21 -0.84
CA LEU A 145 -13.47 1.68 -1.29
C LEU A 145 -13.41 2.78 -2.37
#